data_AF-A0AAE3KG70-F1
#
_entry.id   AF-A0AAE3KG70-F1
#
_cell.length_a   1.000
_cell.length_b   1.000
_cell.length_c   1.000
_cell.angle_alpha   90.00
_cell.angle_beta   90.00
_cell.angle_gamma   90.00
#
_symmetry.space_group_name_H-M   'P 1'
#
loop_
_entity.id
_entity.type
_entity.pdbx_description
1 polymer ?
#
loop_
_entity_poly.entity_id
_entity_poly.type
_entity_poly.pdbx_seq_one_letter_code
_entity_poly.pdbx_strand_id
1 'polypeptide(L)'
;MNAPAAGGKAPAAGVGATASGQRAGRAGRAGRWLAVPVTARVVAVTESGITWRLVAGLLPAGEARTALTPTGGGTLVRDTVDWTSPGGALGRVLDVVLVRRRVLRLLAARAVAVRCRAERLARGRVVVGAAIVRDGRLLAQQRAYPAEAAGRWELPGGRVEPGETDAKAVVRECAEELGVAVRVDQPLGPDLPLTADLLLRVYAATLADPDAEPTAVEHRALRWVDPAELAALDWLPADRALVPALRRLLTAAAP
;
A
#
# COMPACT_ATOMS: atom_id res chain seq x y z
N MET A 1 29.05 -22.02 21.81
CA MET A 1 28.24 -21.66 23.00
C MET A 1 27.97 -20.17 22.96
N ASN A 2 26.69 -19.83 22.94
CA ASN A 2 26.02 -18.54 23.20
C ASN A 2 26.55 -17.24 22.56
N ALA A 3 25.83 -16.82 21.51
CA ALA A 3 25.62 -15.42 21.15
C ALA A 3 24.53 -14.78 22.05
N PRO A 4 24.60 -13.48 22.38
CA PRO A 4 23.49 -12.80 23.03
C PRO A 4 22.48 -12.29 22.00
N ALA A 5 21.20 -12.51 22.29
CA ALA A 5 20.07 -11.99 21.55
C ALA A 5 19.90 -10.49 21.81
N ALA A 6 20.04 -9.67 20.77
CA ALA A 6 19.62 -8.27 20.80
C ALA A 6 18.13 -8.19 20.44
N GLY A 7 17.30 -7.96 21.46
CA GLY A 7 15.87 -7.68 21.31
C GLY A 7 15.64 -6.31 20.68
N GLY A 8 15.38 -6.29 19.38
CA GLY A 8 14.88 -5.11 18.66
C GLY A 8 13.37 -4.99 18.80
N LYS A 9 12.91 -4.13 19.70
CA LYS A 9 11.50 -3.76 19.89
C LYS A 9 11.05 -2.92 18.67
N ALA A 10 10.28 -3.51 17.76
CA ALA A 10 9.69 -2.79 16.64
C ALA A 10 8.72 -1.70 17.16
N PRO A 11 8.76 -0.47 16.63
CA PRO A 11 7.82 0.58 17.03
C PRO A 11 6.43 0.26 16.48
N ALA A 12 5.48 0.02 17.38
CA ALA A 12 4.06 -0.05 17.08
C ALA A 12 3.53 1.35 16.73
N ALA A 13 3.70 1.77 15.48
CA ALA A 13 2.95 2.90 14.94
C ALA A 13 1.52 2.41 14.65
N GLY A 14 0.66 2.52 15.68
CA GLY A 14 -0.76 2.22 15.57
C GLY A 14 -1.45 3.21 14.65
N VAL A 15 -1.53 2.91 13.35
CA VAL A 15 -2.47 3.58 12.45
C VAL A 15 -3.85 3.03 12.76
N GLY A 16 -4.58 3.74 13.63
CA GLY A 16 -5.98 3.45 13.92
C GLY A 16 -6.86 3.75 12.70
N ALA A 17 -6.88 2.84 11.72
CA ALA A 17 -7.85 2.88 10.64
C ALA A 17 -9.07 2.05 11.03
N THR A 18 -10.19 2.72 11.32
CA THR A 18 -11.51 2.10 11.40
C THR A 18 -12.02 1.84 9.98
N ALA A 19 -11.93 0.60 9.51
CA ALA A 19 -12.58 0.20 8.26
C ALA A 19 -14.07 -0.02 8.52
N SER A 20 -14.91 0.95 8.18
CA SER A 20 -16.36 0.79 8.24
C SER A 20 -16.87 0.03 7.00
N GLY A 21 -17.29 -1.22 7.20
CA GLY A 21 -18.27 -1.92 6.36
C GLY A 21 -17.74 -2.59 5.09
N GLN A 22 -17.37 -3.87 5.17
CA GLN A 22 -17.38 -4.74 3.99
C GLN A 22 -18.81 -5.22 3.73
N ARG A 23 -19.38 -4.83 2.58
CA ARG A 23 -20.68 -5.33 2.10
C ARG A 23 -20.46 -6.57 1.22
N ALA A 24 -21.09 -7.67 1.60
CA ALA A 24 -20.90 -8.97 0.98
C ALA A 24 -22.25 -9.71 0.87
N GLY A 25 -22.70 -10.04 -0.33
CA GLY A 25 -23.88 -10.91 -0.54
C GLY A 25 -24.29 -11.08 -1.99
N ARG A 26 -24.94 -12.21 -2.31
CA ARG A 26 -25.59 -12.51 -3.61
C ARG A 26 -27.11 -12.59 -3.39
N ALA A 27 -27.88 -12.10 -4.36
CA ALA A 27 -29.34 -12.06 -4.32
C ALA A 27 -29.97 -13.46 -4.25
N GLY A 28 -30.85 -13.67 -3.27
CA GLY A 28 -31.81 -14.78 -3.19
C GLY A 28 -33.24 -14.29 -3.37
N ARG A 29 -34.13 -15.16 -3.85
CA ARG A 29 -35.48 -14.93 -4.43
C ARG A 29 -36.53 -14.17 -3.60
N ALA A 30 -36.19 -13.59 -2.46
CA ALA A 30 -36.98 -12.58 -1.76
C ALA A 30 -35.99 -11.60 -1.13
N GLY A 31 -35.77 -10.47 -1.79
CA GLY A 31 -34.61 -9.58 -1.62
C GLY A 31 -34.56 -8.84 -0.28
N ARG A 32 -34.12 -9.52 0.78
CA ARG A 32 -33.65 -8.87 2.01
C ARG A 32 -32.19 -9.23 2.28
N TRP A 33 -31.33 -8.25 2.03
CA TRP A 33 -29.91 -8.28 2.35
C TRP A 33 -29.73 -8.26 3.88
N LEU A 34 -29.32 -9.38 4.47
CA LEU A 34 -28.86 -9.37 5.87
C LEU A 34 -27.42 -8.88 5.89
N ALA A 35 -27.25 -7.56 5.94
CA ALA A 35 -25.98 -6.94 6.28
C ALA A 35 -25.61 -7.33 7.72
N VAL A 36 -24.48 -8.02 7.90
CA VAL A 36 -23.93 -8.26 9.23
C VAL A 36 -22.86 -7.19 9.46
N PRO A 37 -23.16 -6.12 10.21
CA PRO A 37 -22.14 -5.12 10.51
C PRO A 37 -21.05 -5.77 11.36
N VAL A 38 -19.83 -5.71 10.86
CA VAL A 38 -18.64 -6.13 11.59
C VAL A 38 -17.72 -4.91 11.65
N THR A 39 -17.31 -4.57 12.87
CA THR A 39 -16.31 -3.53 13.10
C THR A 39 -15.04 -4.22 13.52
N ALA A 40 -13.97 -3.98 12.75
CA ALA A 40 -12.65 -4.50 13.05
C ALA A 40 -11.66 -3.34 13.22
N ARG A 41 -10.67 -3.54 14.09
CA ARG A 41 -9.53 -2.66 14.26
C ARG A 41 -8.32 -3.36 13.67
N VAL A 42 -7.61 -2.69 12.76
CA VAL A 42 -6.31 -3.16 12.28
C VAL A 42 -5.30 -3.01 13.42
N VAL A 43 -4.63 -4.12 13.76
CA VAL A 43 -3.64 -4.20 14.84
C VAL A 43 -2.23 -4.10 14.27
N ALA A 44 -1.99 -4.73 13.13
CA ALA A 44 -0.71 -4.70 12.43
C ALA A 44 -0.91 -4.88 10.93
N VAL A 45 -0.03 -4.25 10.14
CA VAL A 45 0.10 -4.42 8.69
C VAL A 45 1.57 -4.67 8.40
N THR A 46 1.88 -5.75 7.69
CA THR A 46 3.21 -6.12 7.23
C THR A 46 3.15 -6.50 5.75
N GLU A 47 4.30 -6.66 5.12
CA GLU A 47 4.38 -7.19 3.74
C GLU A 47 3.78 -8.60 3.63
N SER A 48 3.88 -9.37 4.72
CA SER A 48 3.37 -10.74 4.82
C SER A 48 1.91 -10.85 5.25
N GLY A 49 1.21 -9.73 5.54
CA GLY A 49 -0.18 -9.81 5.93
C GLY A 49 -0.72 -8.69 6.81
N ILE A 50 -1.94 -8.92 7.31
CA ILE A 50 -2.68 -7.98 8.15
C ILE A 50 -3.26 -8.75 9.34
N THR A 51 -3.09 -8.18 10.54
CA THR A 51 -3.79 -8.67 11.74
C THR A 51 -4.85 -7.65 12.14
N TRP A 52 -6.07 -8.11 12.38
CA TRP A 52 -7.14 -7.29 12.92
C TRP A 52 -7.85 -7.99 14.09
N ARG A 53 -8.47 -7.16 14.93
CA ARG A 53 -9.30 -7.60 16.04
C ARG A 53 -10.73 -7.17 15.77
N LEU A 54 -11.66 -8.12 15.89
CA LEU A 54 -13.09 -7.83 15.86
C LEU A 54 -13.44 -7.08 17.15
N VAL A 55 -14.05 -5.91 17.00
CA VAL A 55 -14.36 -4.99 18.10
C VAL A 55 -15.87 -4.92 18.35
N ALA A 56 -16.68 -5.14 17.31
CA ALA A 56 -18.12 -5.19 17.44
C ALA A 56 -18.74 -6.08 16.34
N GLY A 57 -19.89 -6.68 16.65
CA GLY A 57 -20.66 -7.55 15.76
C GLY A 57 -21.07 -8.85 16.44
N LEU A 58 -21.53 -9.82 15.66
CA LEU A 58 -21.94 -11.17 16.11
C LEU A 58 -20.81 -12.01 16.71
N LEU A 59 -19.57 -11.51 16.67
CA LEU A 59 -18.36 -12.11 17.21
C LEU A 59 -17.67 -11.06 18.09
N PRO A 60 -18.13 -10.85 19.33
CA PRO A 60 -17.66 -9.74 20.15
C PRO A 60 -16.19 -9.87 20.60
N ALA A 61 -15.59 -11.06 20.49
CA ALA A 61 -14.19 -11.30 20.81
C ALA A 61 -13.59 -12.32 19.84
N GLY A 62 -13.02 -11.81 18.74
CA GLY A 62 -12.28 -12.65 17.79
C GLY A 62 -11.07 -11.93 17.21
N GLU A 63 -10.01 -12.70 17.00
CA GLU A 63 -8.84 -12.27 16.26
C GLU A 63 -8.96 -12.80 14.84
N ALA A 64 -8.60 -12.01 13.86
CA ALA A 64 -8.49 -12.51 12.51
C ALA A 64 -7.22 -12.02 11.84
N ARG A 65 -6.68 -12.88 11.00
CA ARG A 65 -5.36 -12.72 10.38
C ARG A 65 -5.50 -13.02 8.90
N THR A 66 -4.98 -12.13 8.07
CA THR A 66 -4.74 -12.38 6.65
C THR A 66 -3.26 -12.60 6.47
N ALA A 67 -2.85 -13.79 6.05
CA ALA A 67 -1.48 -14.07 5.64
C ALA A 67 -1.36 -14.03 4.11
N LEU A 68 -0.31 -13.39 3.62
CA LEU A 68 0.06 -13.31 2.21
C LEU A 68 1.32 -14.15 2.01
N THR A 69 1.29 -15.05 1.04
CA THR A 69 2.44 -15.91 0.72
C THR A 69 2.68 -15.88 -0.78
N PRO A 70 3.81 -15.33 -1.25
CA PRO A 70 4.18 -15.44 -2.65
C PRO A 70 4.32 -16.90 -3.07
N THR A 71 3.82 -17.23 -4.25
CA THR A 71 3.88 -18.54 -4.89
C THR A 71 4.23 -18.36 -6.37
N GLY A 72 4.63 -19.42 -7.06
CA GLY A 72 4.90 -19.35 -8.51
C GLY A 72 3.68 -18.92 -9.35
N GLY A 73 2.46 -19.04 -8.83
CA GLY A 73 1.22 -18.65 -9.50
C GLY A 73 0.62 -17.32 -9.02
N GLY A 74 1.35 -16.51 -8.26
CA GLY A 74 0.86 -15.27 -7.66
C GLY A 74 0.90 -15.30 -6.12
N THR A 75 0.04 -14.53 -5.46
CA THR A 75 0.03 -14.46 -3.98
C THR A 75 -1.13 -15.26 -3.40
N LEU A 76 -0.81 -16.25 -2.57
CA LEU A 76 -1.80 -16.97 -1.78
C LEU A 76 -2.27 -16.09 -0.61
N VAL A 77 -3.58 -15.89 -0.51
CA VAL A 77 -4.21 -15.16 0.59
C VAL A 77 -4.89 -16.16 1.51
N ARG A 78 -4.46 -16.24 2.77
CA ARG A 78 -5.06 -17.10 3.80
C ARG A 78 -5.69 -16.24 4.89
N ASP A 79 -7.00 -16.27 4.99
CA ASP A 79 -7.76 -15.64 6.07
C ASP A 79 -8.06 -16.67 7.17
N THR A 80 -7.65 -16.37 8.40
CA THR A 80 -7.95 -17.13 9.61
C THR A 80 -8.76 -16.26 10.56
N VAL A 81 -9.81 -16.81 11.15
CA VAL A 81 -10.67 -16.13 12.13
C VAL A 81 -10.80 -17.05 13.33
N ASP A 82 -10.32 -16.58 14.47
CA ASP A 82 -10.40 -17.26 15.75
C ASP A 82 -11.41 -16.52 16.63
N TRP A 83 -12.31 -17.25 17.27
CA TRP A 83 -13.29 -16.66 18.18
C TRP A 83 -13.58 -17.59 19.36
N THR A 84 -14.17 -17.01 20.41
CA THR A 84 -14.66 -17.76 21.57
C THR A 84 -16.18 -17.81 21.56
N SER A 85 -16.74 -19.01 21.73
CA SER A 85 -18.18 -19.22 21.83
C SER A 85 -18.69 -18.85 23.22
N PRO A 86 -19.74 -18.03 23.37
CA PRO A 86 -20.41 -17.84 24.65
C PRO A 86 -21.17 -19.12 25.07
N GLY A 87 -21.17 -19.47 26.37
CA GLY A 87 -22.11 -20.47 26.92
C GLY A 87 -21.60 -21.92 27.12
N GLY A 88 -20.29 -22.16 27.26
CA GLY A 88 -19.77 -23.49 27.62
C GLY A 88 -20.02 -24.57 26.56
N ALA A 89 -20.15 -25.84 26.95
CA ALA A 89 -20.22 -26.97 25.99
C ALA A 89 -21.45 -26.94 25.05
N LEU A 90 -22.63 -26.58 25.57
CA LEU A 90 -23.87 -26.41 24.78
C LEU A 90 -23.82 -25.17 23.89
N GLY A 91 -23.24 -24.08 24.40
CA GLY A 91 -22.95 -22.88 23.62
C GLY A 91 -22.03 -23.17 22.43
N ARG A 92 -20.97 -23.98 22.62
CA ARG A 92 -20.07 -24.40 21.54
C ARG A 92 -20.79 -25.13 20.40
N VAL A 93 -21.75 -26.00 20.69
CA VAL A 93 -22.45 -26.78 19.65
C VAL A 93 -23.37 -25.89 18.80
N LEU A 94 -24.19 -25.05 19.44
CA LEU A 94 -25.08 -24.10 18.74
C LEU A 94 -24.29 -23.01 18.00
N ASP A 95 -23.20 -22.53 18.59
CA ASP A 95 -22.29 -21.53 18.02
C ASP A 95 -21.56 -22.08 16.77
N VAL A 96 -21.03 -23.30 16.83
CA VAL A 96 -20.33 -23.93 15.71
C VAL A 96 -21.22 -24.10 14.48
N VAL A 97 -22.54 -24.25 14.61
CA VAL A 97 -23.41 -24.40 13.42
C VAL A 97 -23.83 -23.05 12.86
N LEU A 98 -24.32 -22.14 13.71
CA LEU A 98 -24.89 -20.87 13.25
C LEU A 98 -23.82 -19.82 12.95
N VAL A 99 -22.82 -19.69 13.81
CA VAL A 99 -21.77 -18.67 13.69
C VAL A 99 -20.75 -19.08 12.65
N ARG A 100 -20.29 -20.34 12.63
CA ARG A 100 -19.36 -20.83 11.58
C ARG A 100 -19.94 -20.64 10.18
N ARG A 101 -21.23 -20.93 9.97
CA ARG A 101 -21.86 -20.74 8.64
C ARG A 101 -21.87 -19.28 8.22
N ARG A 102 -22.04 -18.34 9.15
CA ARG A 102 -21.97 -16.90 8.88
C ARG A 102 -20.52 -16.46 8.61
N VAL A 103 -19.56 -16.92 9.41
CA VAL A 103 -18.12 -16.65 9.20
C VAL A 103 -17.65 -17.15 7.85
N LEU A 104 -17.99 -18.39 7.46
CA LEU A 104 -17.63 -18.94 6.16
C LEU A 104 -18.23 -18.12 5.00
N ARG A 105 -19.46 -17.60 5.15
CA ARG A 105 -20.05 -16.69 4.14
C ARG A 105 -19.30 -15.36 4.05
N LEU A 106 -18.92 -14.78 5.18
CA LEU A 106 -18.12 -13.55 5.23
C LEU A 106 -16.76 -13.76 4.56
N LEU A 107 -16.06 -14.84 4.90
CA LEU A 107 -14.76 -15.19 4.31
C LEU A 107 -14.87 -15.48 2.82
N ALA A 108 -15.91 -16.21 2.37
CA ALA A 108 -16.13 -16.46 0.96
C ALA A 108 -16.37 -15.16 0.16
N ALA A 109 -17.17 -14.25 0.70
CA ALA A 109 -17.43 -12.98 0.04
C ALA A 109 -16.21 -12.05 0.05
N ARG A 110 -15.43 -12.06 1.14
CA ARG A 110 -14.13 -11.39 1.22
C ARG A 110 -13.17 -11.94 0.18
N ALA A 111 -13.06 -13.26 0.02
CA ALA A 111 -12.22 -13.88 -0.99
C ALA A 111 -12.60 -13.43 -2.41
N VAL A 112 -13.90 -13.35 -2.71
CA VAL A 112 -14.38 -12.78 -3.99
C VAL A 112 -13.98 -11.32 -4.14
N ALA A 113 -14.16 -10.50 -3.09
CA ALA A 113 -13.81 -9.08 -3.13
C ALA A 113 -12.30 -8.85 -3.33
N VAL A 114 -11.46 -9.62 -2.64
CA VAL A 114 -10.00 -9.60 -2.79
C VAL A 114 -9.59 -10.00 -4.20
N ARG A 115 -10.15 -11.10 -4.73
CA ARG A 115 -9.89 -11.53 -6.12
C ARG A 115 -10.29 -10.46 -7.13
N CYS A 116 -11.51 -9.93 -7.05
CA CYS A 116 -11.98 -8.90 -7.98
C CYS A 116 -11.19 -7.58 -7.85
N ARG A 117 -10.63 -7.27 -6.67
CA ARG A 117 -9.71 -6.14 -6.53
C ARG A 117 -8.35 -6.45 -7.17
N ALA A 118 -7.77 -7.61 -6.92
CA ALA A 118 -6.51 -8.03 -7.52
C ALA A 118 -6.59 -8.05 -9.06
N GLU A 119 -7.64 -8.61 -9.64
CA GLU A 119 -7.86 -8.63 -11.10
C GLU A 119 -8.01 -7.22 -11.68
N ARG A 120 -8.65 -6.30 -10.95
CA ARG A 120 -8.78 -4.90 -11.39
C ARG A 120 -7.44 -4.17 -11.36
N LEU A 121 -6.66 -4.34 -10.28
CA LEU A 121 -5.33 -3.74 -10.18
C LEU A 121 -4.38 -4.32 -11.24
N ALA A 122 -4.45 -5.63 -11.50
CA ALA A 122 -3.65 -6.28 -12.54
C ALA A 122 -3.94 -5.78 -13.97
N ARG A 123 -5.15 -5.26 -14.21
CA ARG A 123 -5.53 -4.60 -15.47
C ARG A 123 -5.50 -3.07 -15.36
N GLY A 124 -5.05 -2.54 -14.23
CA GLY A 124 -5.00 -1.11 -13.99
C GLY A 124 -3.94 -0.45 -14.85
N ARG A 125 -4.14 0.83 -15.12
CA ARG A 125 -3.10 1.66 -15.72
C ARG A 125 -1.99 1.90 -14.68
N VAL A 126 -0.78 2.13 -15.17
CA VAL A 126 0.39 2.42 -14.33
C VAL A 126 0.75 3.90 -14.47
N VAL A 127 1.02 4.52 -13.33
CA VAL A 127 1.75 5.78 -13.19
C VAL A 127 3.11 5.41 -12.64
N VAL A 128 4.16 5.90 -13.27
CA VAL A 128 5.52 5.73 -12.76
C VAL A 128 5.95 6.93 -11.94
N GLY A 129 6.78 6.69 -10.93
CA GLY A 129 7.50 7.74 -10.20
C GLY A 129 8.99 7.44 -10.20
N ALA A 130 9.81 8.49 -10.17
CA ALA A 130 11.26 8.41 -10.15
C ALA A 130 11.81 8.94 -8.82
N ALA A 131 12.44 8.06 -8.05
CA ALA A 131 13.23 8.43 -6.88
C ALA A 131 14.66 8.76 -7.33
N ILE A 132 14.85 9.99 -7.80
CA ILE A 132 16.14 10.46 -8.31
C ILE A 132 17.04 10.83 -7.14
N VAL A 133 18.22 10.19 -7.05
CA VAL A 133 19.18 10.40 -5.98
C VAL A 133 20.47 11.04 -6.49
N ARG A 134 20.96 12.06 -5.78
CA ARG A 134 22.27 12.69 -5.97
C ARG A 134 22.83 13.09 -4.61
N ASP A 135 24.09 12.73 -4.32
CA ASP A 135 24.79 13.09 -3.08
C ASP A 135 24.00 12.79 -1.79
N GLY A 136 23.34 11.62 -1.74
CA GLY A 136 22.53 11.22 -0.58
C GLY A 136 21.21 11.98 -0.42
N ARG A 137 20.82 12.80 -1.40
CA ARG A 137 19.56 13.56 -1.43
C ARG A 137 18.61 13.03 -2.49
N LEU A 138 17.32 13.17 -2.20
CA LEU A 138 16.24 12.81 -3.12
C LEU A 138 15.66 14.05 -3.79
N LEU A 139 15.44 14.03 -5.10
CA LEU A 139 14.67 15.09 -5.76
C LEU A 139 13.17 14.91 -5.49
N ALA A 140 12.53 15.97 -4.98
CA ALA A 140 11.08 16.07 -4.84
C ALA A 140 10.56 17.26 -5.66
N GLN A 141 9.35 17.14 -6.20
CA GLN A 141 8.68 18.22 -6.92
C GLN A 141 7.39 18.64 -6.22
N GLN A 142 7.09 19.94 -6.28
CA GLN A 142 5.91 20.53 -5.66
C GLN A 142 4.82 20.76 -6.70
N ARG A 143 3.64 20.17 -6.47
CA ARG A 143 2.50 20.32 -7.38
C ARG A 143 2.05 21.76 -7.51
N ALA A 144 1.85 22.18 -8.75
CA ALA A 144 1.18 23.43 -9.07
C ALA A 144 -0.35 23.29 -9.05
N TYR A 145 -0.89 22.12 -9.44
CA TYR A 145 -2.34 21.87 -9.58
C TYR A 145 -2.69 20.38 -9.37
N PRO A 146 -3.97 20.03 -9.16
CA PRO A 146 -5.13 20.91 -8.89
C PRO A 146 -5.06 21.54 -7.48
N ALA A 147 -5.96 22.49 -7.17
CA ALA A 147 -5.88 23.33 -5.97
C ALA A 147 -5.85 22.53 -4.66
N GLU A 148 -6.49 21.37 -4.61
CA GLU A 148 -6.54 20.50 -3.42
C GLU A 148 -5.18 19.82 -3.13
N ALA A 149 -4.33 19.73 -4.15
CA ALA A 149 -3.00 19.11 -4.09
C ALA A 149 -1.86 20.12 -4.29
N ALA A 150 -2.18 21.36 -4.68
CA ALA A 150 -1.21 22.42 -4.91
C ALA A 150 -0.42 22.70 -3.64
N GLY A 151 0.90 22.81 -3.77
CA GLY A 151 1.82 23.02 -2.64
C GLY A 151 2.27 21.74 -1.94
N ARG A 152 1.66 20.58 -2.22
CA ARG A 152 2.14 19.28 -1.76
C ARG A 152 3.27 18.76 -2.63
N TRP A 153 4.05 17.85 -2.05
CA TRP A 153 5.23 17.27 -2.68
C TRP A 153 4.94 15.87 -3.21
N GLU A 154 5.56 15.51 -4.32
CA GLU A 154 5.49 14.20 -4.96
C GLU A 154 6.83 13.86 -5.63
N LEU A 155 7.00 12.60 -6.00
CA LEU A 155 8.09 12.17 -6.88
C LEU A 155 7.79 12.57 -8.34
N PRO A 156 8.82 12.91 -9.14
CA PRO A 156 8.67 13.12 -10.57
C PRO A 156 8.16 11.90 -11.31
N GLY A 157 7.31 12.09 -12.32
CA GLY A 157 6.78 11.00 -13.13
C GLY A 157 5.32 11.18 -13.54
N GLY A 158 4.87 10.27 -14.41
CA GLY A 158 3.54 10.35 -15.00
C GLY A 158 3.06 9.00 -15.52
N ARG A 159 2.10 9.05 -16.45
CA ARG A 159 1.39 7.83 -16.88
C ARG A 159 2.24 7.06 -17.89
N VAL A 160 2.23 5.74 -17.78
CA VAL A 160 2.80 4.88 -18.83
C VAL A 160 1.86 4.89 -20.04
N GLU A 161 2.42 5.19 -21.21
CA GLU A 161 1.67 5.21 -22.47
C GLU A 161 1.49 3.82 -23.09
N PRO A 162 0.50 3.61 -23.98
CA PRO A 162 0.32 2.33 -24.66
C PRO A 162 1.56 1.90 -25.46
N GLY A 163 2.10 0.72 -25.15
CA GLY A 163 3.31 0.18 -25.79
C GLY A 163 4.62 0.70 -25.20
N GLU A 164 4.56 1.57 -24.20
CA GLU A 164 5.70 2.07 -23.46
C GLU A 164 6.06 1.10 -22.31
N THR A 165 7.35 0.98 -22.01
CA THR A 165 7.80 0.27 -20.79
C THR A 165 7.91 1.26 -19.64
N ASP A 166 7.74 0.81 -18.41
CA ASP A 166 7.83 1.67 -17.22
C ASP A 166 9.14 2.49 -17.18
N ALA A 167 10.27 1.88 -17.53
CA ALA A 167 11.55 2.58 -17.60
C ALA A 167 11.58 3.67 -18.69
N LYS A 168 10.96 3.44 -19.85
CA LYS A 168 10.83 4.45 -20.90
C LYS A 168 9.94 5.61 -20.45
N ALA A 169 8.84 5.29 -19.78
CA ALA A 169 7.95 6.30 -19.20
C ALA A 169 8.71 7.18 -18.19
N VAL A 170 9.47 6.58 -17.27
CA VAL A 170 10.29 7.35 -16.31
C VAL A 170 11.25 8.30 -17.03
N VAL A 171 11.96 7.83 -18.05
CA VAL A 171 12.92 8.66 -18.80
C VAL A 171 12.21 9.81 -19.53
N ARG A 172 11.08 9.54 -20.19
CA ARG A 172 10.29 10.55 -20.90
C ARG A 172 9.75 11.60 -19.93
N GLU A 173 9.09 11.17 -18.87
CA GLU A 173 8.49 12.06 -17.87
C GLU A 173 9.55 12.93 -17.18
N CYS A 174 10.72 12.38 -16.85
CA CYS A 174 11.82 13.20 -16.31
C CYS A 174 12.34 14.22 -17.33
N ALA A 175 12.40 13.88 -18.61
CA ALA A 175 12.80 14.83 -19.65
C ALA A 175 11.76 15.96 -19.82
N GLU A 176 10.47 15.64 -19.75
CA GLU A 176 9.36 16.59 -19.90
C GLU A 176 9.18 17.48 -18.66
N GLU A 177 9.10 16.90 -17.46
CA GLU A 177 8.84 17.62 -16.22
C GLU A 177 10.08 18.34 -15.66
N LEU A 178 11.26 17.76 -15.86
CA LEU A 178 12.50 18.21 -15.22
C LEU A 178 13.56 18.73 -16.18
N GLY A 179 13.43 18.48 -17.49
CA GLY A 179 14.43 18.86 -18.49
C GLY A 179 15.72 18.05 -18.44
N VAL A 180 15.74 16.88 -17.80
CA VAL A 180 16.95 16.06 -17.63
C VAL A 180 16.73 14.60 -18.03
N ALA A 181 17.80 13.96 -18.52
CA ALA A 181 17.82 12.52 -18.75
C ALA A 181 18.24 11.77 -17.47
N VAL A 182 17.62 10.61 -17.23
CA VAL A 182 17.91 9.75 -16.07
C VAL A 182 18.27 8.33 -16.50
N ARG A 183 19.04 7.63 -15.65
CA ARG A 183 19.20 6.17 -15.70
C ARG A 183 18.25 5.55 -14.69
N VAL A 184 17.42 4.62 -15.14
CA VAL A 184 16.44 3.92 -14.30
C VAL A 184 17.06 2.64 -13.77
N ASP A 185 16.97 2.46 -12.46
CA ASP A 185 17.52 1.31 -11.74
C ASP A 185 16.40 0.34 -11.31
N GLN A 186 16.49 -0.23 -10.11
CA GLN A 186 15.50 -1.16 -9.57
C GLN A 186 14.16 -0.48 -9.19
N PRO A 187 13.04 -1.23 -9.24
CA PRO A 187 11.80 -0.84 -8.58
C PRO A 187 12.03 -0.54 -7.09
N LEU A 188 11.31 0.44 -6.56
CA LEU A 188 11.41 0.91 -5.18
C LEU A 188 10.06 0.76 -4.47
N GLY A 189 10.04 -0.09 -3.44
CA GLY A 189 8.84 -0.28 -2.62
C GLY A 189 7.71 -1.04 -3.34
N PRO A 190 6.53 -1.13 -2.71
CA PRO A 190 5.37 -1.80 -3.31
C PRO A 190 4.65 -0.90 -4.32
N ASP A 191 3.93 -1.52 -5.26
CA ASP A 191 2.94 -0.82 -6.08
C ASP A 191 1.82 -0.26 -5.19
N LEU A 192 1.51 1.03 -5.34
CA LEU A 192 0.50 1.71 -4.54
C LEU A 192 -0.76 2.00 -5.36
N PRO A 193 -1.95 1.51 -4.95
CA PRO A 193 -3.18 1.85 -5.65
C PRO A 193 -3.56 3.31 -5.40
N LEU A 194 -3.53 4.12 -6.45
CA LEU A 194 -4.02 5.51 -6.43
C LEU A 194 -5.56 5.53 -6.52
N THR A 195 -6.13 4.66 -7.36
CA THR A 195 -7.58 4.51 -7.53
C THR A 195 -7.97 3.02 -7.61
N ALA A 196 -9.18 2.73 -8.09
CA ALA A 196 -9.62 1.37 -8.34
C ALA A 196 -8.88 0.70 -9.52
N ASP A 197 -8.36 1.50 -10.45
CA ASP A 197 -7.84 1.12 -11.77
C ASP A 197 -6.50 1.81 -12.12
N LEU A 198 -5.84 2.41 -11.13
CA LEU A 198 -4.56 3.12 -11.28
C LEU A 198 -3.58 2.73 -10.18
N LEU A 199 -2.38 2.33 -10.57
CA LEU A 199 -1.27 1.97 -9.69
C LEU A 199 -0.12 2.97 -9.86
N LEU A 200 0.48 3.40 -8.76
CA LEU A 200 1.77 4.07 -8.73
C LEU A 200 2.86 3.01 -8.55
N ARG A 201 3.84 3.00 -9.46
CA ARG A 201 5.06 2.19 -9.34
C ARG A 201 6.26 3.12 -9.35
N VAL A 202 7.15 2.98 -8.37
CA VAL A 202 8.31 3.86 -8.25
C VAL A 202 9.59 3.11 -8.58
N TYR A 203 10.52 3.80 -9.23
CA TYR A 203 11.84 3.30 -9.58
C TYR A 203 12.90 4.19 -8.94
N ALA A 204 13.97 3.58 -8.46
CA ALA A 204 15.19 4.34 -8.18
C ALA A 204 15.79 4.83 -9.50
N ALA A 205 16.36 6.02 -9.47
CA ALA A 205 17.00 6.60 -10.65
C ALA A 205 18.18 7.49 -10.26
N THR A 206 19.08 7.68 -11.22
CA THR A 206 20.19 8.62 -11.14
C THR A 206 20.20 9.53 -12.36
N LEU A 207 20.81 10.70 -12.25
CA LEU A 207 20.97 11.57 -13.43
C LEU A 207 21.91 10.90 -14.44
N ALA A 208 21.55 10.96 -15.73
CA ALA A 208 22.40 10.42 -16.78
C ALA A 208 23.72 11.22 -16.89
N ASP A 209 23.61 12.53 -16.74
CA ASP A 209 24.71 13.46 -16.53
C ASP A 209 24.70 13.92 -15.06
N PRO A 210 25.71 13.57 -14.24
CA PRO A 210 25.77 13.96 -12.83
C PRO A 210 25.72 15.47 -12.59
N ASP A 211 26.20 16.26 -13.57
CA ASP A 211 26.32 17.72 -13.47
C ASP A 211 25.06 18.43 -14.00
N ALA A 212 24.09 17.70 -14.58
CA ALA A 212 22.84 18.28 -15.02
C ALA A 212 22.00 18.77 -13.84
N GLU A 213 21.36 19.94 -13.98
CA GLU A 213 20.47 20.49 -12.96
C GLU A 213 19.00 20.42 -13.40
N PRO A 214 18.16 19.65 -12.69
CA PRO A 214 16.72 19.62 -12.92
C PRO A 214 16.07 20.99 -12.79
N THR A 215 15.10 21.29 -13.66
CA THR A 215 14.31 22.53 -13.60
C THR A 215 12.82 22.22 -13.50
N ALA A 216 12.05 23.01 -12.76
CA ALA A 216 10.60 22.80 -12.70
C ALA A 216 9.94 23.30 -14.00
N VAL A 217 9.61 22.39 -14.94
CA VAL A 217 8.96 22.76 -16.21
C VAL A 217 7.44 22.90 -16.01
N GLU A 218 6.80 21.88 -15.44
CA GLU A 218 5.34 21.86 -15.19
C GLU A 218 4.94 22.07 -13.72
N HIS A 219 5.93 22.07 -12.82
CA HIS A 219 5.73 22.10 -11.37
C HIS A 219 6.09 23.44 -10.77
N ARG A 220 5.66 23.66 -9.52
CA ARG A 220 5.86 24.95 -8.85
C ARG A 220 7.28 25.14 -8.34
N ALA A 221 7.90 24.06 -7.86
CA ALA A 221 9.22 24.10 -7.26
C ALA A 221 9.83 22.69 -7.25
N LEU A 222 11.16 22.63 -7.25
CA LEU A 222 11.94 21.43 -6.98
C LEU A 222 12.71 21.58 -5.68
N ARG A 223 13.00 20.46 -5.02
CA ARG A 223 13.83 20.44 -3.83
C ARG A 223 14.62 19.15 -3.74
N TRP A 224 15.91 19.27 -3.46
CA TRP A 224 16.73 18.16 -2.97
C TRP A 224 16.50 18.00 -1.47
N VAL A 225 16.00 16.83 -1.06
CA VAL A 225 15.52 16.53 0.28
C VAL A 225 16.47 15.54 0.96
N ASP A 226 16.95 15.90 2.15
CA ASP A 226 17.82 15.04 2.96
C ASP A 226 17.03 13.91 3.67
N PRO A 227 17.68 12.79 4.05
CA PRO A 227 17.01 11.67 4.74
C PRO A 227 16.28 12.05 6.04
N ALA A 228 16.75 13.10 6.72
CA ALA A 228 16.13 13.63 7.94
C ALA A 228 14.80 14.37 7.64
N GLU A 229 14.69 14.99 6.47
CA GLU A 229 13.57 15.86 6.09
C GLU A 229 12.41 15.09 5.45
N LEU A 230 12.68 13.90 4.90
CA LEU A 230 11.68 13.06 4.22
C LEU A 230 10.37 12.90 5.02
N ALA A 231 10.45 12.74 6.34
CA ALA A 231 9.26 12.50 7.17
C ALA A 231 8.42 13.76 7.44
N ALA A 232 9.04 14.95 7.32
CA ALA A 232 8.42 16.24 7.62
C ALA A 232 7.79 16.92 6.40
N LEU A 233 8.21 16.53 5.20
CA LEU A 233 7.68 17.09 3.96
C LEU A 233 6.18 16.74 3.80
N ASP A 234 5.39 17.71 3.31
CA ASP A 234 3.96 17.52 3.07
C ASP A 234 3.72 16.78 1.75
N TRP A 235 4.04 15.49 1.77
CA TRP A 235 3.86 14.58 0.64
C TRP A 235 2.39 14.36 0.31
N LEU A 236 2.10 14.08 -0.96
CA LEU A 236 0.88 13.39 -1.31
C LEU A 236 0.72 12.07 -0.54
N PRO A 237 -0.52 11.63 -0.25
CA PRO A 237 -0.73 10.42 0.54
C PRO A 237 -0.06 9.15 -0.02
N ALA A 238 0.02 9.01 -1.34
CA ALA A 238 0.67 7.87 -1.98
C ALA A 238 2.19 7.91 -1.77
N ASP A 239 2.83 9.03 -2.10
CA ASP A 239 4.27 9.26 -1.93
C ASP A 239 4.70 9.16 -0.46
N ARG A 240 3.86 9.64 0.47
CA ARG A 240 4.09 9.49 1.91
C ARG A 240 4.26 8.04 2.33
N ALA A 241 3.55 7.11 1.70
CA ALA A 241 3.65 5.69 2.01
C ALA A 241 5.00 5.08 1.59
N LEU A 242 5.74 5.75 0.68
CA LEU A 242 7.06 5.34 0.21
C LEU A 242 8.21 5.87 1.07
N VAL A 243 7.97 6.81 1.99
CA VAL A 243 9.01 7.40 2.86
C VAL A 243 9.93 6.35 3.52
N PRO A 244 9.44 5.20 4.05
CA PRO A 244 10.32 4.16 4.58
C PRO A 244 11.25 3.54 3.53
N ALA A 245 10.78 3.35 2.29
CA ALA A 245 11.58 2.83 1.19
C ALA A 245 12.60 3.87 0.70
N LEU A 246 12.19 5.14 0.57
CA LEU A 246 13.07 6.26 0.19
C LEU A 246 14.20 6.44 1.20
N ARG A 247 13.91 6.38 2.51
CA ARG A 247 14.94 6.46 3.55
C ARG A 247 15.96 5.32 3.44
N ARG A 248 15.52 4.10 3.13
CA ARG A 248 16.45 2.97 2.91
C ARG A 248 17.32 3.20 1.69
N LEU A 249 16.74 3.69 0.59
CA LEU A 249 17.47 4.02 -0.63
C LEU A 249 18.59 5.04 -0.36
N LEU A 250 18.28 6.15 0.33
CA LEU A 250 19.28 7.18 0.63
C LEU A 250 20.36 6.71 1.63
N THR A 251 20.02 5.79 2.53
CA THR A 251 21.01 5.23 3.47
C THR A 251 21.96 4.24 2.76
N ALA A 252 21.46 3.49 1.77
CA ALA A 252 22.27 2.57 0.98
C ALA A 252 23.15 3.29 -0.05
N ALA A 253 22.75 4.49 -0.46
CA ALA A 253 23.50 5.34 -1.39
C ALA A 253 24.53 6.25 -0.70
N ALA A 254 24.57 6.29 0.64
CA ALA A 254 25.58 7.03 1.37
C ALA A 254 26.95 6.31 1.26
N PRO A 255 28.04 7.02 0.91
CA PRO A 255 29.37 6.44 0.75
C PRO A 255 29.97 5.94 2.07
#